data_AF-A0A968DJ40-F1
#
_entry.id   AF-A0A968DJ40-F1
#
_cell.length_a   1.000
_cell.length_b   1.000
_cell.length_c   1.000
_cell.angle_alpha   90.00
_cell.angle_beta   90.00
_cell.angle_gamma   90.00
#
_symmetry.space_group_name_H-M   'P 1'
#
loop_
_entity.id
_entity.type
_entity.pdbx_description
1 polymer ?
#
loop_
_entity_poly.entity_id
_entity_poly.type
_entity_poly.pdbx_seq_one_letter_code
_entity_poly.pdbx_strand_id
1 'polypeptide(L)' 'MKRTRGKKGRIEGRTTPWIALEEIRQLLGDEPRTREYLIEHLHKIQDKYHHISNRHILALAIEMELPM' A
#
# COMPACT_ATOMS: atom_id res chain seq x y z
N MET A 1 -2.03 5.54 -41.14
CA MET A 1 -2.68 4.82 -40.02
C MET A 1 -1.87 5.05 -38.73
N LYS A 2 -2.38 5.87 -37.80
CA LYS A 2 -1.72 6.12 -36.52
C LYS A 2 -2.01 4.94 -35.58
N ARG A 3 -0.99 4.13 -35.29
CA ARG A 3 -1.10 3.06 -34.28
C ARG A 3 -1.21 3.71 -32.90
N THR A 4 -2.44 3.85 -32.39
CA THR A 4 -2.67 4.15 -30.98
C THR A 4 -2.19 2.96 -30.18
N ARG A 5 -0.94 3.03 -29.70
CA ARG A 5 -0.41 2.08 -28.73
C ARG A 5 -1.25 2.28 -27.47
N GLY A 6 -2.27 1.44 -27.30
CA GLY A 6 -3.15 1.47 -26.14
C GLY A 6 -2.31 1.50 -24.87
N LYS A 7 -2.80 2.20 -23.84
CA LYS A 7 -2.22 2.26 -22.48
C LYS A 7 -2.25 0.87 -21.82
N LYS A 8 -1.56 -0.10 -22.41
CA LYS A 8 -1.46 -1.49 -21.96
C LYS A 8 -0.08 -1.64 -21.37
N GLY A 9 -0.02 -1.73 -20.04
CA GLY A 9 1.19 -2.15 -19.34
C GLY A 9 1.99 -1.06 -18.64
N ARG A 10 1.35 0.00 -18.13
CA ARG A 10 1.92 0.62 -16.94
C ARG A 10 1.49 -0.26 -15.78
N ILE A 11 2.30 -1.29 -15.51
CA ILE A 11 2.24 -2.04 -14.26
C ILE A 11 2.43 -1.01 -13.15
N GLU A 12 1.32 -0.51 -12.61
CA GLU A 12 1.28 0.49 -11.56
C GLU A 12 1.69 -0.12 -10.21
N GLY A 13 2.47 -1.20 -10.21
CA GLY A 13 3.03 -1.85 -9.03
C GLY A 13 4.20 -1.10 -8.40
N ARG A 14 4.65 0.02 -9.00
CA ARG A 14 5.71 0.88 -8.44
C ARG A 14 5.33 2.34 -8.27
N THR A 15 4.10 2.72 -8.64
CA THR A 15 3.63 4.05 -8.24
C THR A 15 3.10 3.87 -6.84
N THR A 16 3.90 4.26 -5.84
CA THR A 16 3.40 4.41 -4.47
C THR A 16 2.18 5.31 -4.54
N PRO A 17 0.97 4.81 -4.30
CA PRO A 17 -0.17 5.69 -4.28
C PRO A 17 -0.06 6.47 -2.98
N TRP A 18 0.33 7.73 -3.12
CA TRP A 18 0.36 8.73 -2.05
C TRP A 18 -0.92 8.66 -1.20
N ILE A 19 -2.06 8.40 -1.86
CA ILE A 19 -3.36 8.14 -1.24
C ILE A 19 -3.32 6.94 -0.28
N ALA A 20 -2.80 5.79 -0.72
CA ALA A 20 -2.71 4.61 0.14
C ALA A 20 -1.75 4.85 1.32
N LEU A 21 -0.70 5.63 1.11
CA LEU A 21 0.25 5.98 2.17
C LEU A 21 -0.41 6.88 3.24
N GLU A 22 -1.20 7.87 2.83
CA GLU A 22 -2.03 8.64 3.76
C GLU A 22 -3.10 7.79 4.45
N GLU A 23 -3.75 6.89 3.71
CA GLU A 23 -4.73 5.95 4.25
C GLU A 23 -4.14 5.04 5.33
N ILE A 24 -2.92 4.53 5.13
CA ILE A 24 -2.18 3.71 6.11
C ILE A 24 -1.75 4.58 7.29
N ARG A 25 -1.21 5.78 7.07
CA ARG A 25 -0.86 6.71 8.16
C ARG A 25 -2.04 7.05 9.04
N GLN A 26 -3.20 7.31 8.45
CA GLN A 26 -4.43 7.58 9.19
C GLN A 26 -4.96 6.34 9.91
N LEU A 27 -4.76 5.15 9.34
CA LEU A 27 -5.18 3.90 9.94
C LEU A 27 -4.33 3.52 11.15
N LEU A 28 -3.01 3.73 11.07
CA LEU A 28 -2.07 3.40 12.14
C LEU A 28 -1.99 4.49 13.22
N GLY A 29 -2.20 5.76 12.86
CA GLY A 29 -2.15 6.87 13.80
C GLY A 29 -0.81 6.93 14.56
N ASP A 30 -0.90 6.87 15.89
CA ASP A 30 0.25 6.88 16.82
C ASP A 30 0.79 5.48 17.16
N GLU A 31 0.34 4.44 16.44
CA GLU A 31 0.80 3.08 16.72
C GLU A 31 2.29 2.86 16.40
N PRO A 32 2.95 1.97 17.17
CA PRO A 32 4.32 1.60 16.88
C PRO A 32 4.46 0.95 15.50
N ARG A 33 5.43 1.45 14.73
CA ARG A 33 5.78 0.96 13.38
C ARG A 33 6.84 -0.16 13.45
N THR A 34 6.84 -0.96 14.52
CA THR A 34 7.81 -2.05 14.69
C THR A 34 7.32 -3.33 14.01
N ARG A 35 8.25 -4.20 13.64
CA ARG A 35 7.97 -5.48 12.97
C ARG A 35 7.06 -6.41 13.76
N GLU A 36 7.02 -6.26 15.08
CA GLU A 36 6.20 -7.07 15.96
C GLU A 36 4.70 -6.83 15.73
N TYR A 37 4.30 -5.63 15.29
CA TYR A 37 2.92 -5.26 15.00
C TYR A 37 2.53 -5.48 13.53
N LEU A 38 3.37 -6.15 12.73
CA LEU A 38 3.13 -6.27 11.29
C LEU A 38 1.81 -7.01 11.01
N ILE A 39 1.50 -8.08 11.74
CA ILE A 39 0.30 -8.87 11.47
C ILE A 39 -0.97 -8.12 11.92
N GLU A 40 -0.87 -7.31 12.96
CA GLU A 40 -1.89 -6.44 13.50
C GLU A 40 -2.21 -5.31 12.53
N HIS A 41 -1.18 -4.69 11.94
CA HIS A 41 -1.33 -3.67 10.91
C HIS A 41 -1.99 -4.26 9.66
N LEU A 42 -1.61 -5.48 9.26
CA LEU A 42 -2.27 -6.18 8.15
C LEU A 42 -3.73 -6.51 8.46
N HIS A 43 -4.06 -6.95 9.67
CA HIS A 43 -5.44 -7.18 10.09
C HIS A 43 -6.26 -5.89 10.07
N LYS A 44 -5.73 -4.77 10.56
CA LYS A 44 -6.42 -3.46 10.50
C LYS A 44 -6.71 -3.02 9.08
N ILE A 45 -5.77 -3.24 8.18
CA ILE A 45 -5.95 -2.96 6.75
C ILE A 45 -7.06 -3.85 6.19
N GLN A 46 -7.04 -5.15 6.49
CA GLN A 46 -8.06 -6.08 6.04
C GLN A 46 -9.44 -5.74 6.62
N ASP A 47 -9.54 -5.38 7.89
CA ASP A 47 -10.81 -5.05 8.55
C ASP A 47 -11.42 -3.76 7.98
N LYS A 48 -10.59 -2.76 7.67
CA LYS A 48 -11.05 -1.48 7.11
C LYS A 48 -11.40 -1.57 5.62
N TYR A 49 -10.62 -2.29 4.83
CA TYR A 49 -10.78 -2.34 3.37
C TYR A 49 -11.43 -3.63 2.87
N HIS A 50 -11.70 -4.60 3.74
CA HIS A 50 -12.18 -5.96 3.44
C HIS A 50 -11.27 -6.80 2.53
N HIS A 51 -10.10 -6.27 2.17
CA HIS A 51 -9.09 -6.93 1.37
C HIS A 51 -7.73 -6.23 1.52
N ILE A 52 -6.66 -6.97 1.26
CA ILE A 52 -5.30 -6.43 1.22
C ILE A 52 -4.88 -6.35 -0.26
N SER A 53 -4.78 -5.12 -0.77
CA SER A 53 -4.31 -4.88 -2.13
C SER A 53 -2.81 -4.58 -2.15
N ASN A 54 -2.13 -4.83 -3.28
CA ASN A 54 -0.69 -4.57 -3.42
C ASN A 54 -0.30 -3.13 -3.04
N ARG A 55 -1.18 -2.16 -3.32
CA ARG A 55 -0.97 -0.76 -2.92
C ARG A 55 -0.92 -0.56 -1.40
N HIS A 56 -1.73 -1.29 -0.64
CA HIS A 56 -1.74 -1.23 0.82
C HIS A 56 -0.48 -1.89 1.40
N ILE A 57 -0.03 -3.00 0.81
CA ILE A 57 1.22 -3.67 1.21
C ILE A 57 2.43 -2.77 0.95
N LEU A 58 2.51 -2.14 -0.22
CA LEU A 58 3.57 -1.19 -0.55
C LEU A 58 3.56 0.03 0.38
N ALA A 59 2.38 0.60 0.63
CA ALA A 59 2.23 1.72 1.56
C ALA A 59 2.67 1.35 2.98
N LEU A 60 2.27 0.17 3.48
CA LEU A 60 2.68 -0.33 4.79
C LEU A 60 4.19 -0.59 4.86
N ALA A 61 4.77 -1.20 3.83
CA ALA A 61 6.20 -1.46 3.76
C ALA A 61 7.02 -0.17 3.80
N ILE A 62 6.59 0.88 3.08
CA ILE A 62 7.24 2.19 3.12
C ILE A 62 7.07 2.84 4.50
N GLU A 63 5.87 2.79 5.08
CA GLU A 63 5.58 3.41 6.38
C GLU A 63 6.35 2.75 7.54
N MET A 64 6.61 1.44 7.46
CA MET A 64 7.37 0.66 8.45
C MET A 64 8.85 0.48 8.09
N GLU A 65 9.33 1.13 7.03
CA GLU A 65 10.71 1.00 6.50
C GLU A 65 11.14 -0.47 6.27
N LEU A 66 10.22 -1.30 5.80
CA LEU A 66 10.49 -2.70 5.48
C LEU A 66 11.24 -2.83 4.14
N PRO A 67 12.14 -3.82 4.01
CA PRO A 67 12.79 -4.10 2.74
C PRO A 67 11.76 -4.54 1.68
N MET A 68 11.86 -3.99 0.47
CA MET A 68 11.00 -4.25 -0.69
C MET A 68 11.75 -4.95 -1.82
#